data_AF-A0A2J8XDD9-F1
#
_entry.id   AF-A0A2J8XDD9-F1
#
_cell.length_a   1.000
_cell.length_b   1.000
_cell.length_c   1.000
_cell.angle_alpha   90.00
_cell.angle_beta   90.00
_cell.angle_gamma   90.00
#
_symmetry.space_group_name_H-M   'P 1'
#
loop_
_entity.id
_entity.type
_entity.pdbx_description
1 polymer ?
#
loop_
_entity_poly.entity_id
_entity_poly.type
_entity_poly.pdbx_seq_one_letter_code
_entity_poly.pdbx_strand_id
1 'polypeptide(L)'
;MCIIGSSGSGKTTLLDAMSGRLGRAGTFLGEVYVNGRALRREQFQDCFSYVLQSDTLLSSLTVRETLRYTALLAIRRGNPGFFQKKVEAVMAELSLSHVADRLIGNYSLGGISIGERRRVSIAAQLLQDPRE
;
A
#
# COMPACT_ATOMS: atom_id res chain seq x y z
N MET A 1 -11.88 3.72 -10.90
CA MET A 1 -11.60 4.70 -11.98
C MET A 1 -10.42 4.19 -12.80
N CYS A 2 -10.44 4.36 -14.13
CA CYS A 2 -9.29 4.02 -14.99
C CYS A 2 -8.73 5.31 -15.60
N ILE A 3 -7.41 5.52 -15.50
CA ILE A 3 -6.72 6.69 -16.07
C ILE A 3 -5.81 6.19 -17.20
N ILE A 4 -6.11 6.60 -18.44
CA ILE A 4 -5.42 6.15 -19.66
C ILE A 4 -4.82 7.36 -20.37
N GLY A 5 -3.63 7.20 -20.95
CA GLY A 5 -2.91 8.25 -21.66
C GLY A 5 -1.56 7.76 -22.18
N SER A 6 -0.98 8.48 -23.16
CA SER A 6 0.31 8.14 -23.78
C SER A 6 1.48 8.14 -22.78
N SER A 7 2.61 7.50 -23.14
CA SER A 7 3.82 7.60 -22.31
C SER A 7 4.22 9.07 -22.13
N GLY A 8 4.58 9.48 -20.92
CA GLY A 8 4.90 10.89 -20.60
C GLY A 8 3.70 11.81 -20.40
N SER A 9 2.45 11.33 -20.52
CA SER A 9 1.25 12.17 -20.36
C SER A 9 0.94 12.63 -18.92
N GLY A 10 1.82 12.36 -17.95
CA GLY A 10 1.66 12.80 -16.56
C GLY A 10 0.75 11.94 -15.67
N LYS A 11 0.33 10.73 -16.09
CA LYS A 11 -0.53 9.84 -15.28
C LYS A 11 0.06 9.54 -13.90
N THR A 12 1.32 9.07 -13.88
CA THR A 12 2.02 8.75 -12.64
C THR A 12 2.23 10.01 -11.81
N THR A 13 2.58 11.13 -12.46
CA THR A 13 2.75 12.43 -11.82
C THR A 13 1.46 12.90 -11.12
N LEU A 14 0.30 12.71 -11.76
CA LEU A 14 -1.00 13.03 -11.16
C LEU A 14 -1.29 12.16 -9.93
N LEU A 15 -1.09 10.84 -10.03
CA LEU A 15 -1.30 9.93 -8.91
C LEU A 15 -0.32 10.18 -7.74
N ASP A 16 0.93 10.51 -8.04
CA ASP A 16 1.93 10.91 -7.05
C ASP A 16 1.56 12.26 -6.40
N ALA A 17 0.98 13.19 -7.15
CA ALA A 17 0.46 14.45 -6.59
C ALA A 17 -0.75 14.23 -5.68
N MET A 18 -1.71 13.40 -6.11
CA MET A 18 -2.91 13.06 -5.31
C MET A 18 -2.61 12.20 -4.08
N SER A 19 -1.49 11.49 -4.04
CA SER A 19 -1.02 10.78 -2.84
C SER A 19 -0.16 11.66 -1.91
N GLY A 20 0.04 12.94 -2.25
CA GLY A 20 0.87 13.86 -1.45
C GLY A 20 2.36 13.52 -1.48
N ARG A 21 2.83 12.85 -2.54
CA ARG A 21 4.24 12.47 -2.73
C ARG A 21 5.03 13.44 -3.61
N LEU A 22 4.35 14.28 -4.37
CA LEU A 22 5.02 15.34 -5.12
C LEU A 22 5.65 16.33 -4.11
N GLY A 23 6.96 16.54 -4.22
CA GLY A 23 7.65 17.52 -3.38
C GLY A 23 7.10 18.94 -3.57
N ARG A 24 7.54 19.87 -2.73
CA ARG A 24 7.15 21.30 -2.85
C ARG A 24 7.72 22.00 -4.09
N ALA A 25 8.44 21.28 -4.95
CA ALA A 25 8.98 21.80 -6.19
C ALA A 25 7.85 21.93 -7.22
N GLY A 26 7.39 23.17 -7.44
CA GLY A 26 6.31 23.49 -8.38
C GLY A 26 4.97 23.78 -7.71
N THR A 27 3.98 24.13 -8.53
CA THR A 27 2.64 24.53 -8.07
C THR A 27 1.62 23.46 -8.43
N PHE A 28 0.97 22.86 -7.42
CA PHE A 28 -0.26 22.11 -7.59
C PHE A 28 -1.45 23.07 -7.47
N LEU A 29 -2.16 23.26 -8.59
CA LEU A 29 -3.33 24.14 -8.72
C LEU A 29 -4.61 23.29 -8.73
N GLY A 30 -5.69 23.89 -8.24
CA GLY A 30 -6.99 23.22 -8.08
C GLY A 30 -7.20 22.64 -6.68
N GLU A 31 -8.40 22.11 -6.47
CA GLU A 31 -8.86 21.60 -5.17
C GLU A 31 -9.35 20.16 -5.33
N VAL A 32 -9.11 19.33 -4.31
CA VAL A 32 -9.62 17.96 -4.24
C VAL A 32 -10.67 17.92 -3.15
N TYR A 33 -11.86 17.43 -3.49
CA TYR A 33 -12.95 17.28 -2.54
C TYR A 33 -13.14 15.79 -2.21
N VAL A 34 -13.09 15.45 -0.93
CA VAL A 34 -13.37 14.09 -0.43
C VAL A 34 -14.51 14.19 0.58
N ASN A 35 -15.58 13.41 0.36
CA ASN A 35 -16.77 13.41 1.21
C ASN A 35 -17.35 14.82 1.45
N GLY A 36 -17.40 15.64 0.38
CA GLY A 36 -17.93 17.01 0.40
C GLY A 36 -17.02 18.06 1.05
N ARG A 37 -15.79 17.69 1.46
CA ARG A 37 -14.84 18.61 2.09
C ARG A 37 -13.61 18.81 1.21
N ALA A 38 -13.19 20.07 1.05
CA ALA A 38 -11.94 20.40 0.39
C ALA A 38 -10.75 19.89 1.23
N LEU A 39 -9.88 19.12 0.59
CA LEU A 39 -8.69 18.53 1.21
C LEU A 39 -7.53 19.52 1.22
N ARG A 40 -6.91 19.74 2.38
CA ARG A 40 -5.64 20.48 2.46
C ARG A 40 -4.50 19.54 2.10
N ARG A 41 -3.42 20.06 1.48
CA ARG A 41 -2.25 19.25 1.07
C ARG A 41 -1.69 18.37 2.18
N GLU A 42 -1.69 18.86 3.42
CA GLU A 42 -1.21 18.13 4.61
C GLU A 42 -2.03 16.87 4.92
N GLN A 43 -3.29 16.81 4.48
CA GLN A 43 -4.23 15.72 4.75
C GLN A 43 -4.23 14.64 3.66
N PHE A 44 -3.49 14.82 2.56
CA PHE A 44 -3.49 13.89 1.42
C PHE A 44 -3.04 12.49 1.85
N GLN A 45 -1.95 12.40 2.62
CA GLN A 45 -1.41 11.11 3.07
C GLN A 45 -2.30 10.41 4.10
N ASP A 46 -3.12 11.15 4.84
CA ASP A 46 -4.07 10.57 5.80
C ASP A 46 -5.34 10.03 5.11
N CYS A 47 -5.67 10.55 3.93
CA CYS A 47 -6.93 10.23 3.24
C CYS A 47 -6.75 9.22 2.10
N PHE A 48 -5.54 9.11 1.54
CA PHE A 48 -5.27 8.20 0.43
C PHE A 48 -4.25 7.14 0.80
N SER A 49 -4.51 5.91 0.38
CA SER A 49 -3.51 4.84 0.37
C SER A 49 -2.95 4.66 -1.04
N TYR A 50 -1.66 4.36 -1.14
CA TYR A 50 -0.95 4.33 -2.42
C TYR A 50 -0.06 3.10 -2.57
N VAL A 51 -0.31 2.33 -3.63
CA VAL A 51 0.53 1.18 -4.00
C VAL A 51 1.45 1.61 -5.13
N LEU A 52 2.76 1.63 -4.87
CA LEU A 52 3.79 2.00 -5.84
C LEU A 52 3.80 1.05 -7.05
N GLN A 53 4.45 1.46 -8.14
CA GLN A 53 4.62 0.60 -9.32
C GLN A 53 5.57 -0.57 -9.03
N SER A 54 6.59 -0.37 -8.20
CA SER A 54 7.53 -1.41 -7.76
C SER A 54 7.30 -1.82 -6.30
N ASP A 55 7.37 -3.12 -6.05
CA ASP A 55 7.16 -3.72 -4.73
C ASP A 55 8.49 -3.78 -3.98
N THR A 56 8.65 -2.95 -2.93
CA THR A 56 9.85 -2.97 -2.07
C THR A 56 9.54 -3.73 -0.79
N LEU A 57 9.87 -5.02 -0.76
CA LEU A 57 9.64 -5.91 0.38
C LEU A 57 10.94 -6.58 0.81
N LEU A 58 11.09 -6.83 2.12
CA LEU A 58 12.27 -7.49 2.68
C LEU A 58 12.27 -8.97 2.26
N SER A 59 13.23 -9.35 1.42
CA SER A 59 13.30 -10.69 0.82
C SER A 59 13.52 -11.83 1.82
N SER A 60 14.10 -11.53 2.98
CA SER A 60 14.43 -12.52 4.01
C SER A 60 13.29 -12.79 4.99
N LEU A 61 12.14 -12.12 4.83
CA LEU A 61 10.96 -12.32 5.69
C LEU A 61 9.89 -13.14 4.97
N THR A 62 9.05 -13.80 5.76
CA THR A 62 7.81 -14.42 5.27
C THR A 62 6.75 -13.37 4.95
N VAL A 63 5.70 -13.78 4.23
CA VAL A 63 4.52 -12.93 3.97
C VAL A 63 3.87 -12.49 5.28
N ARG A 64 3.63 -13.43 6.20
CA ARG A 64 3.01 -13.16 7.50
C ARG A 64 3.84 -12.22 8.35
N GLU A 65 5.16 -12.43 8.43
CA GLU A 65 6.05 -11.55 9.19
C GLU A 65 6.05 -10.13 8.64
N THR A 66 6.14 -9.99 7.32
CA THR A 66 6.15 -8.69 6.65
C THR A 66 4.87 -7.93 6.97
N LEU A 67 3.70 -8.55 6.79
CA LEU A 67 2.40 -7.93 7.09
C LEU A 67 2.23 -7.64 8.58
N ARG A 68 2.70 -8.53 9.45
CA ARG A 68 2.69 -8.30 10.90
C ARG A 68 3.52 -7.08 11.29
N TYR A 69 4.74 -6.94 10.78
CA TYR A 69 5.58 -5.77 11.05
C TYR A 69 4.97 -4.49 10.49
N THR A 70 4.42 -4.54 9.27
CA THR A 70 3.67 -3.41 8.71
C THR A 70 2.50 -3.00 9.61
N ALA A 71 1.68 -3.95 10.07
CA ALA A 71 0.55 -3.67 10.94
C ALA A 71 0.99 -3.06 12.28
N LEU A 72 2.04 -3.61 12.89
CA LEU A 72 2.61 -3.13 14.15
C LEU A 72 3.14 -1.69 14.06
N LEU A 73 3.72 -1.32 12.91
CA LEU A 73 4.23 0.04 12.69
C LEU A 73 3.12 1.03 12.32
N ALA A 74 2.13 0.60 11.54
CA ALA A 74 1.08 1.47 11.03
C ALA A 74 0.00 1.81 12.08
N ILE A 75 -0.32 0.86 12.98
CA ILE A 75 -1.47 1.00 13.89
C ILE A 75 -0.97 1.29 15.31
N ARG A 76 -1.25 2.51 15.81
CA ARG A 76 -0.77 2.97 17.13
C ARG A 76 -1.41 2.28 18.33
N ARG A 77 -2.59 1.68 18.18
CA ARG A 77 -3.36 1.08 19.28
C ARG A 77 -3.89 -0.29 18.86
N GLY A 78 -3.24 -1.35 19.34
CA GLY A 78 -3.63 -2.73 19.11
C GLY A 78 -2.96 -3.65 20.12
N ASN A 79 -3.60 -4.77 20.45
CA ASN A 79 -2.96 -5.85 21.19
C ASN A 79 -2.45 -6.93 20.20
N PRO A 80 -1.53 -7.82 20.62
CA PRO A 80 -0.99 -8.85 19.73
C PRO A 80 -2.06 -9.69 19.00
N GLY A 81 -3.16 -10.03 19.68
CA GLY A 81 -4.27 -10.78 19.08
C GLY A 81 -5.04 -10.00 18.01
N PHE A 82 -5.19 -8.68 18.19
CA PHE A 82 -5.80 -7.79 17.20
C PHE A 82 -4.97 -7.74 15.91
N PHE A 83 -3.64 -7.55 16.02
CA PHE A 83 -2.76 -7.52 14.86
C PHE A 83 -2.81 -8.84 14.09
N GLN A 84 -2.77 -9.97 14.80
CA GLN A 84 -2.82 -11.28 14.16
C GLN A 84 -4.14 -11.50 13.43
N LYS A 85 -5.28 -11.22 14.08
CA LYS A 85 -6.59 -11.33 13.42
C LYS A 85 -6.69 -10.46 12.18
N LYS A 86 -6.19 -9.22 12.24
CA LYS A 86 -6.23 -8.29 11.11
C LYS A 86 -5.34 -8.76 9.95
N VAL A 87 -4.13 -9.23 10.24
CA VAL A 87 -3.22 -9.78 9.22
C VAL A 87 -3.80 -11.01 8.56
N GLU A 88 -4.37 -11.95 9.33
CA GLU A 88 -5.01 -13.14 8.78
C GLU A 88 -6.23 -12.79 7.92
N ALA A 89 -7.04 -11.80 8.32
CA ALA A 89 -8.18 -11.34 7.53
C ALA A 89 -7.73 -10.78 6.16
N VAL A 90 -6.73 -9.89 6.14
CA VAL A 90 -6.21 -9.31 4.89
C VAL A 90 -5.53 -10.37 4.01
N MET A 91 -4.80 -11.33 4.60
CA MET A 91 -4.22 -12.44 3.85
C MET A 91 -5.29 -13.37 3.25
N ALA A 92 -6.41 -13.57 3.93
CA ALA A 92 -7.52 -14.35 3.40
C ALA A 92 -8.20 -13.60 2.23
N GLU A 93 -8.51 -12.32 2.41
CA GLU A 93 -9.13 -11.46 1.40
C GLU A 93 -8.33 -11.42 0.09
N LEU A 94 -7.00 -11.34 0.18
CA LEU A 94 -6.11 -11.30 -0.97
C LEU A 94 -5.57 -12.66 -1.42
N SER A 95 -6.12 -13.77 -0.89
CA SER A 95 -5.71 -15.13 -1.25
C SER A 95 -4.18 -15.33 -1.16
N LEU A 96 -3.64 -15.00 0.01
CA LEU A 96 -2.23 -15.14 0.39
C LEU A 96 -2.02 -16.15 1.52
N SER A 97 -3.10 -16.68 2.10
CA SER A 97 -3.04 -17.59 3.27
C SER A 97 -2.21 -18.86 3.00
N HIS A 98 -2.26 -19.39 1.78
CA HIS A 98 -1.49 -20.59 1.38
C HIS A 98 0.03 -20.36 1.28
N VAL A 99 0.48 -19.10 1.22
CA VAL A 99 1.89 -18.70 1.17
C VAL A 99 2.32 -17.87 2.38
N ALA A 100 1.50 -17.83 3.44
CA ALA A 100 1.72 -16.99 4.61
C ALA A 100 3.12 -17.17 5.23
N ASP A 101 3.59 -18.42 5.33
CA ASP A 101 4.87 -18.78 5.94
C ASP A 101 6.00 -19.02 4.92
N ARG A 102 5.78 -18.68 3.65
CA ARG A 102 6.85 -18.72 2.64
C ARG A 102 7.62 -17.40 2.64
N LEU A 103 8.93 -17.49 2.43
CA LEU A 103 9.79 -16.33 2.21
C LEU A 103 9.31 -15.53 0.99
N ILE A 104 9.23 -14.22 1.14
CA ILE A 104 8.98 -13.29 0.03
C ILE A 104 10.06 -13.48 -1.04
N GLY A 105 11.31 -13.61 -0.59
CA GLY A 105 12.44 -13.91 -1.46
C GLY A 105 12.77 -12.76 -2.42
N ASN A 106 13.57 -13.06 -3.42
CA ASN A 106 13.92 -12.16 -4.52
C ASN A 106 14.15 -12.96 -5.80
N TYR A 107 14.50 -12.28 -6.90
CA TYR A 107 14.68 -12.92 -8.20
C TYR A 107 15.82 -13.95 -8.21
N SER A 108 16.79 -13.81 -7.32
CA SER A 108 18.00 -14.65 -7.26
C SER A 108 17.89 -15.83 -6.31
N LEU A 109 17.18 -15.67 -5.19
CA LEU A 109 17.07 -16.66 -4.10
C LEU A 109 15.79 -17.51 -4.19
N GLY A 110 14.90 -17.23 -5.15
CA GLY A 110 13.56 -17.81 -5.19
C GLY A 110 12.64 -17.24 -4.10
N GLY A 111 11.36 -17.61 -4.10
CA GLY A 111 10.36 -17.08 -3.16
C GLY A 111 8.93 -17.26 -3.67
N ILE A 112 8.05 -16.34 -3.25
CA ILE A 112 6.68 -16.24 -3.80
C ILE A 112 6.69 -15.76 -5.25
N SER A 113 5.60 -16.02 -5.98
CA SER A 113 5.43 -15.55 -7.36
C SER A 113 5.36 -14.03 -7.44
N ILE A 114 5.59 -13.48 -8.64
CA ILE A 114 5.49 -12.03 -8.91
C ILE A 114 4.07 -11.51 -8.61
N GLY A 115 3.04 -12.28 -8.96
CA GLY A 115 1.65 -11.92 -8.68
C GLY A 115 1.33 -11.94 -7.18
N GLU A 116 1.85 -12.92 -6.44
CA GLU A 116 1.72 -12.96 -4.97
C GLU A 116 2.46 -11.79 -4.32
N ARG A 117 3.69 -11.48 -4.77
CA ARG A 117 4.44 -10.31 -4.33
C ARG A 117 3.63 -9.03 -4.49
N ARG A 118 2.98 -8.85 -5.64
CA ARG A 118 2.12 -7.70 -5.89
C ARG A 118 0.95 -7.63 -4.91
N ARG A 119 0.31 -8.76 -4.62
CA ARG A 119 -0.77 -8.84 -3.62
C ARG A 119 -0.27 -8.53 -2.20
N VAL A 120 0.95 -8.92 -1.84
CA VAL A 120 1.54 -8.57 -0.53
C VAL A 120 1.72 -7.05 -0.38
N SER A 121 2.16 -6.34 -1.42
CA SER A 121 2.22 -4.88 -1.38
C SER A 121 0.85 -4.22 -1.22
N ILE A 122 -0.19 -4.77 -1.85
CA ILE A 122 -1.57 -4.31 -1.68
C ILE A 122 -2.05 -4.60 -0.25
N ALA A 123 -1.80 -5.81 0.26
CA ALA A 123 -2.13 -6.20 1.63
C ALA A 123 -1.53 -5.25 2.66
N ALA A 124 -0.27 -4.85 2.48
CA ALA A 124 0.41 -3.90 3.36
C ALA A 124 -0.31 -2.54 3.45
N GLN A 125 -0.91 -2.09 2.35
CA GLN A 125 -1.70 -0.86 2.29
C GLN A 125 -3.10 -1.03 2.92
N LEU A 126 -3.76 -2.17 2.69
CA LEU A 126 -5.07 -2.47 3.27
C LEU A 126 -5.05 -2.56 4.80
N LEU A 127 -3.92 -2.95 5.40
CA LEU A 127 -3.76 -2.96 6.86
C LEU A 127 -3.96 -1.60 7.52
N GLN A 128 -3.90 -0.50 6.76
CA GLN A 128 -4.16 0.84 7.27
C GLN A 128 -5.66 1.17 7.40
N ASP A 129 -6.56 0.27 6.98
CA ASP A 129 -8.00 0.54 6.81
C ASP A 129 -8.25 1.89 6.11
N PRO A 130 -7.75 2.07 4.87
CA PRO A 130 -8.12 3.25 4.11
C PRO A 130 -9.65 3.30 4.01
N ARG A 131 -10.22 4.45 4.38
CA ARG A 131 -11.68 4.60 4.46
C ARG A 131 -12.29 4.55 3.07
N GLU A 132 -13.44 3.89 2.95
CA GLU A 132 -14.36 4.03 1.81
C GLU A 132 -14.96 5.45 1.74
#